data_AF-A0A351JQN7-F1
#
_entry.id   AF-A0A351JQN7-F1
#
_cell.length_a   1.000
_cell.length_b   1.000
_cell.length_c   1.000
_cell.angle_alpha   90.00
_cell.angle_beta   90.00
_cell.angle_gamma   90.00
#
_symmetry.space_group_name_H-M   'P 1'
#
loop_
_entity.id
_entity.type
_entity.pdbx_description
1 polymer ?
#
loop_
_entity_poly.entity_id
_entity_poly.type
_entity_poly.pdbx_seq_one_letter_code
_entity_poly.pdbx_strand_id
1 'polypeptide(L)'
;MSKWYPLKLYIKYPSNIVFFSIAGALNIATWVWIVWNIRPQTEPVFLHYNILYGVDLIGSWYKVFYLPLLGLGIFLFNSFFGWFFFHKDPFIAQIANAVAVICQIFLFLSALLIVSLNV
;
A
#
# COMPACT_ATOMS: atom_id res chain seq x y z
N MET A 1 -24.37 -7.42 -22.56
CA MET A 1 -23.38 -6.44 -23.06
C MET A 1 -22.69 -5.80 -21.88
N SER A 2 -21.42 -6.11 -21.64
CA SER A 2 -20.63 -5.52 -20.54
C SER A 2 -20.35 -4.05 -20.87
N LYS A 3 -21.27 -3.15 -20.52
CA LYS A 3 -21.00 -1.71 -20.53
C LYS A 3 -20.12 -1.44 -19.31
N TRP A 4 -18.83 -1.23 -19.58
CA TRP A 4 -17.89 -0.71 -18.59
C TRP A 4 -18.49 0.53 -17.94
N TYR A 5 -18.51 0.55 -16.61
CA TYR A 5 -19.13 1.65 -15.88
C TYR A 5 -18.28 2.93 -16.02
N PRO A 6 -18.87 4.09 -16.29
CA PRO A 6 -18.09 5.31 -16.48
C PRO A 6 -17.33 5.69 -15.20
N LEU A 7 -15.99 5.77 -15.30
CA LEU A 7 -15.09 6.17 -14.21
C LEU A 7 -15.50 7.48 -13.54
N LYS A 8 -16.07 8.42 -14.31
CA LYS A 8 -16.56 9.71 -13.81
C LYS A 8 -17.61 9.57 -12.71
N LEU A 9 -18.46 8.55 -12.78
CA LEU A 9 -19.52 8.36 -11.79
C LEU A 9 -18.98 7.68 -10.52
N TYR A 10 -18.00 6.78 -10.66
CA TYR A 10 -17.31 6.13 -9.54
C TYR A 10 -16.58 7.14 -8.63
N ILE A 11 -15.88 8.10 -9.24
CA ILE A 11 -15.14 9.16 -8.54
C ILE A 11 -16.08 10.16 -7.85
N LYS A 12 -17.32 10.30 -8.34
CA LYS A 12 -18.31 11.23 -7.77
C LYS A 12 -18.79 10.79 -6.38
N TYR A 13 -18.60 9.53 -6.00
CA TYR A 13 -18.96 9.05 -4.66
C TYR A 13 -17.91 9.47 -3.63
N PRO A 14 -18.29 10.24 -2.59
CA PRO A 14 -17.34 10.82 -1.64
C PRO A 14 -16.56 9.75 -0.87
N SER A 15 -17.18 8.62 -0.51
CA SER A 15 -16.49 7.55 0.20
C SER A 15 -15.36 6.93 -0.64
N ASN A 16 -15.59 6.70 -1.94
CA ASN A 16 -14.60 6.09 -2.82
C ASN A 16 -13.40 7.01 -3.02
N ILE A 17 -13.63 8.32 -3.23
CA ILE A 17 -12.54 9.27 -3.42
C ILE A 17 -11.74 9.48 -2.12
N VAL A 18 -12.41 9.46 -0.97
CA VAL A 18 -11.74 9.56 0.35
C VAL A 18 -10.85 8.35 0.56
N PHE A 19 -11.36 7.12 0.40
CA PHE A 19 -10.54 5.92 0.59
C PHE A 19 -9.39 5.82 -0.41
N PHE A 20 -9.64 6.16 -1.69
CA PHE A 20 -8.60 6.21 -2.71
C PHE A 20 -7.50 7.22 -2.34
N SER A 21 -7.88 8.42 -1.89
CA SER A 21 -6.93 9.47 -1.51
C SER A 21 -6.13 9.09 -0.28
N ILE A 22 -6.76 8.49 0.74
CA ILE A 22 -6.08 8.03 1.96
C ILE A 22 -5.08 6.92 1.61
N ALA A 23 -5.50 5.91 0.83
CA ALA A 23 -4.62 4.80 0.45
C ALA A 23 -3.43 5.30 -0.41
N GLY A 24 -3.67 6.22 -1.34
CA GLY A 24 -2.63 6.87 -2.13
C GLY A 24 -1.67 7.69 -1.27
N ALA A 25 -2.19 8.50 -0.34
CA ALA A 25 -1.39 9.31 0.57
C ALA A 25 -0.52 8.44 1.49
N LEU A 26 -1.07 7.36 2.04
CA LEU A 26 -0.31 6.39 2.83
C LEU A 26 0.78 5.71 2.00
N ASN A 27 0.49 5.31 0.76
CA ASN A 27 1.51 4.69 -0.09
C ASN A 27 2.67 5.65 -0.38
N ILE A 28 2.36 6.90 -0.73
CA ILE A 28 3.36 7.96 -0.93
C ILE A 28 4.14 8.21 0.36
N ALA A 29 3.46 8.27 1.51
CA ALA A 29 4.12 8.43 2.80
C ALA A 29 5.10 7.28 3.09
N THR A 30 4.75 6.04 2.75
CA THR A 30 5.65 4.88 2.86
C THR A 30 6.89 5.04 1.99
N TRP A 31 6.73 5.46 0.73
CA TRP A 31 7.86 5.75 -0.16
C TRP A 31 8.77 6.83 0.41
N VAL A 32 8.20 7.98 0.78
CA VAL A 32 8.95 9.12 1.33
C VAL A 32 9.69 8.73 2.61
N TRP A 33 9.02 7.99 3.50
CA TRP A 33 9.59 7.55 4.77
C TRP A 33 10.84 6.66 4.56
N ILE A 34 10.75 5.71 3.64
CA ILE A 34 11.87 4.81 3.32
C ILE A 34 13.03 5.58 2.67
N VAL A 35 12.75 6.44 1.68
CA VAL A 35 13.79 7.22 0.98
C VAL A 35 14.53 8.16 1.93
N TRP A 36 13.82 8.78 2.87
CA TRP A 36 14.44 9.73 3.80
C TRP A 36 15.40 9.03 4.77
N ASN A 37 14.99 7.89 5.31
CA ASN A 37 15.73 7.23 6.39
C ASN A 37 16.80 6.25 5.88
N ILE A 38 16.54 5.51 4.80
CA ILE A 38 17.45 4.46 4.33
C ILE A 38 18.36 5.03 3.25
N ARG A 39 19.63 5.27 3.62
CA ARG A 39 20.67 5.69 2.68
C ARG A 39 21.25 4.50 1.92
N PRO A 40 21.73 4.70 0.68
CA PRO A 40 22.46 3.66 -0.03
C PRO A 40 23.71 3.24 0.77
N GLN A 41 23.76 1.96 1.14
CA GLN A 41 24.87 1.39 1.89
C GLN A 41 25.27 0.03 1.30
N THR A 42 26.55 -0.30 1.41
CA THR A 42 27.10 -1.60 0.98
C THR A 42 26.80 -2.70 1.99
N GLU A 43 26.53 -2.34 3.24
CA GLU A 43 26.20 -3.28 4.29
C GLU A 43 24.77 -3.82 4.12
N PRO A 44 24.55 -5.10 4.47
CA PRO A 44 23.24 -5.73 4.33
C PRO A 44 22.29 -5.18 5.40
N VAL A 45 21.07 -4.85 4.95
CA VAL A 45 20.00 -4.19 5.72
C VAL A 45 18.99 -5.23 6.18
N PHE A 46 18.45 -5.07 7.38
CA PHE A 46 17.38 -5.93 7.90
C PHE A 46 16.08 -5.65 7.14
N LEU A 47 15.57 -6.67 6.44
CA LEU A 47 14.37 -6.59 5.62
C LEU A 47 13.14 -7.12 6.36
N HIS A 48 13.32 -8.08 7.26
CA HIS A 48 12.24 -8.69 8.00
C HIS A 48 12.69 -9.07 9.41
N TYR A 49 11.81 -8.79 10.37
CA TYR A 49 12.00 -9.11 11.77
C TYR A 49 10.77 -9.83 12.30
N ASN A 50 11.02 -10.94 13.00
CA ASN A 50 10.02 -11.70 13.74
C ASN A 50 10.30 -11.57 15.23
N ILE A 51 9.27 -11.35 16.05
CA ILE A 51 9.40 -11.24 17.50
C ILE A 51 9.95 -12.54 18.13
N LEU A 52 9.66 -13.70 17.53
CA LEU A 52 10.10 -15.01 18.03
C LEU A 52 11.53 -15.38 17.63
N TYR A 53 11.92 -15.06 16.39
CA TYR A 53 13.19 -15.53 15.80
C TYR A 53 14.21 -14.41 15.56
N GLY A 54 13.84 -13.15 15.80
CA GLY A 54 14.65 -11.99 15.50
C GLY A 54 14.68 -11.67 14.00
N VAL A 55 15.84 -11.23 13.51
CA VAL A 55 16.04 -10.93 12.09
C VAL A 55 16.12 -12.24 11.31
N ASP A 56 15.17 -12.43 10.39
CA ASP A 56 15.10 -13.65 9.55
C ASP A 56 15.47 -13.35 8.08
N LEU A 57 15.41 -12.09 7.66
CA LEU A 57 15.76 -11.70 6.30
C LEU A 57 16.67 -10.47 6.28
N ILE A 58 17.82 -10.62 5.64
CA ILE A 58 18.80 -9.55 5.40
C ILE A 58 19.09 -9.46 3.90
N GLY A 59 19.29 -8.26 3.38
CA GLY A 59 19.67 -8.09 1.99
C GLY A 59 20.07 -6.66 1.64
N SER A 60 20.29 -6.42 0.35
CA SER A 60 20.67 -5.10 -0.14
C SER A 60 19.61 -4.04 0.18
N TRP A 61 20.06 -2.81 0.44
CA TRP A 61 19.22 -1.65 0.80
C TRP A 61 18.03 -1.43 -0.14
N TYR A 62 18.20 -1.67 -1.45
CA TYR A 62 17.15 -1.45 -2.44
C TYR A 62 15.96 -2.40 -2.30
N LYS A 63 16.13 -3.56 -1.64
CA LYS A 63 15.04 -4.52 -1.42
C LYS A 63 13.96 -3.99 -0.49
N VAL A 64 14.26 -2.97 0.32
CA VAL A 64 13.26 -2.31 1.17
C VAL A 64 12.17 -1.62 0.33
N PHE A 65 12.49 -1.19 -0.90
CA PHE A 65 11.52 -0.60 -1.82
C PHE A 65 10.50 -1.59 -2.39
N TYR A 66 10.69 -2.90 -2.18
CA TYR A 66 9.66 -3.87 -2.53
C TYR A 66 8.41 -3.73 -1.67
N LEU A 67 8.54 -3.27 -0.42
CA LEU A 67 7.40 -3.04 0.46
C LEU A 67 6.42 -1.97 -0.09
N PRO A 68 6.87 -0.73 -0.39
CA PRO A 68 5.97 0.28 -0.94
C PRO A 68 5.49 -0.06 -2.36
N LEU A 69 6.30 -0.79 -3.15
CA LEU A 69 5.91 -1.30 -4.46
C LEU A 69 4.75 -2.33 -4.37
N LEU A 70 4.82 -3.27 -3.43
CA LEU A 70 3.72 -4.20 -3.15
C LEU A 70 2.48 -3.44 -2.68
N GLY A 71 2.64 -2.42 -1.85
CA GLY A 71 1.55 -1.53 -1.46
C GLY A 71 0.89 -0.86 -2.66
N LEU A 72 1.68 -0.36 -3.62
CA LEU A 72 1.16 0.25 -4.83
C LEU A 72 0.35 -0.76 -5.66
N GLY A 73 0.86 -2.00 -5.78
CA GLY A 73 0.15 -3.09 -6.44
C GLY A 73 -1.20 -3.41 -5.77
N ILE A 74 -1.23 -3.56 -4.45
CA ILE A 74 -2.46 -3.82 -3.68
C ILE A 74 -3.47 -2.68 -3.84
N PHE A 75 -3.00 -1.44 -3.79
CA PHE A 75 -3.84 -0.25 -4.00
C PHE A 75 -4.47 -0.24 -5.38
N LEU A 76 -3.67 -0.35 -6.44
CA LEU A 76 -4.18 -0.34 -7.81
C LEU A 76 -5.13 -1.52 -8.07
N PHE A 77 -4.80 -2.70 -7.57
CA PHE A 77 -5.64 -3.88 -7.70
C PHE A 77 -6.99 -3.69 -7.03
N ASN A 78 -7.03 -3.24 -5.78
CA ASN A 78 -8.28 -3.01 -5.06
C ASN A 78 -9.11 -1.89 -5.67
N SER A 79 -8.49 -0.80 -6.12
CA SER A 79 -9.20 0.30 -6.79
C SER A 79 -9.77 -0.13 -8.15
N PHE A 80 -9.04 -0.95 -8.91
CA PHE A 80 -9.53 -1.54 -10.15
C PHE A 80 -10.71 -2.49 -9.90
N PHE A 81 -10.59 -3.35 -8.88
CA PHE A 81 -11.67 -4.26 -8.46
C PHE A 81 -12.91 -3.47 -8.02
N GLY A 82 -12.71 -2.43 -7.20
CA GLY A 82 -13.77 -1.54 -6.76
C GLY A 82 -14.51 -0.88 -7.93
N TRP A 83 -13.77 -0.40 -8.94
CA TRP A 83 -14.38 0.14 -10.15
C TRP A 83 -15.14 -0.91 -10.98
N PHE A 84 -14.57 -2.11 -11.15
CA PHE A 84 -15.19 -3.19 -11.93
C PHE A 84 -16.51 -3.67 -11.31
N PHE A 85 -16.58 -3.81 -9.99
CA PHE A 85 -17.78 -4.28 -9.29
C PHE A 85 -18.79 -3.16 -8.97
N PHE A 86 -18.41 -1.90 -9.17
CA PHE A 86 -19.28 -0.75 -8.90
C PHE A 86 -20.62 -0.80 -9.66
N HIS A 87 -20.65 -1.38 -10.86
CA HIS A 87 -21.88 -1.51 -11.65
C HIS A 87 -22.93 -2.42 -10.99
N LYS A 88 -22.47 -3.43 -10.22
CA LYS A 88 -23.36 -4.40 -9.57
C LYS A 88 -23.84 -3.89 -8.22
N ASP A 89 -22.91 -3.41 -7.39
CA ASP A 89 -23.22 -2.91 -6.05
C ASP A 89 -22.16 -1.88 -5.61
N PRO A 90 -22.55 -0.61 -5.33
CA PRO A 90 -21.63 0.40 -4.84
C PRO A 90 -21.05 0.06 -3.46
N PHE A 91 -21.71 -0.79 -2.66
CA PHE A 91 -21.22 -1.22 -1.35
C PHE A 91 -19.97 -2.10 -1.46
N ILE A 92 -19.93 -3.00 -2.45
CA ILE A 92 -18.75 -3.85 -2.71
C ILE A 92 -17.53 -3.00 -3.06
N ALA A 93 -17.73 -1.94 -3.84
CA ALA A 93 -16.67 -1.02 -4.20
C ALA A 93 -16.12 -0.26 -2.98
N GLN A 94 -16.98 0.14 -2.04
CA GLN A 94 -16.56 0.79 -0.80
C GLN A 94 -15.74 -0.16 0.07
N ILE A 95 -16.18 -1.43 0.21
CA ILE A 95 -15.44 -2.46 0.95
C ILE A 95 -14.06 -2.66 0.33
N ALA A 96 -13.96 -2.81 -0.99
CA ALA A 96 -12.67 -3.01 -1.66
C ALA A 96 -11.68 -1.86 -1.40
N ASN A 97 -12.13 -0.60 -1.47
CA ASN A 97 -11.27 0.54 -1.15
C ASN A 97 -10.95 0.64 0.34
N ALA A 98 -11.88 0.31 1.23
CA ALA A 98 -11.64 0.29 2.67
C ALA A 98 -10.58 -0.76 3.05
N VAL A 99 -10.65 -1.96 2.46
CA VAL A 99 -9.63 -2.99 2.60
C VAL A 99 -8.28 -2.49 2.10
N ALA A 100 -8.23 -1.79 0.96
CA ALA A 100 -7.01 -1.18 0.46
C ALA A 100 -6.37 -0.21 1.47
N VAL A 101 -7.16 0.64 2.12
CA VAL A 101 -6.69 1.55 3.18
C VAL A 101 -6.11 0.77 4.35
N ILE A 102 -6.83 -0.25 4.84
CA ILE A 102 -6.36 -1.09 5.95
C ILE A 102 -5.02 -1.75 5.61
N CYS A 103 -4.88 -2.32 4.40
CA CYS A 103 -3.61 -2.89 3.94
C CYS A 103 -2.49 -1.84 3.93
N GLN A 104 -2.76 -0.61 3.45
CA GLN A 104 -1.76 0.45 3.45
C GLN A 104 -1.33 0.88 4.85
N ILE A 105 -2.25 0.90 5.83
CA ILE A 105 -1.92 1.19 7.23
C ILE A 105 -0.94 0.14 7.76
N PHE A 106 -1.20 -1.14 7.54
CA PHE A 106 -0.29 -2.20 7.98
C PHE A 106 1.06 -2.14 7.27
N LEU A 107 1.09 -1.86 5.97
CA LEU A 107 2.35 -1.71 5.23
C LEU A 107 3.16 -0.50 5.69
N PHE A 108 2.51 0.62 6.02
CA PHE A 108 3.17 1.77 6.59
C PHE A 108 3.74 1.45 7.98
N LEU A 109 3.00 0.73 8.82
CA LEU A 109 3.49 0.26 10.12
C LEU A 109 4.71 -0.66 9.95
N SER A 110 4.68 -1.59 8.99
CA SER A 110 5.83 -2.42 8.66
C SER A 110 7.04 -1.58 8.22
N ALA A 111 6.83 -0.52 7.43
CA ALA A 111 7.90 0.38 7.01
C ALA A 111 8.51 1.16 8.19
N LEU A 112 7.69 1.61 9.14
CA LEU A 112 8.16 2.23 10.39
C LEU A 112 9.09 1.28 11.15
N LEU A 113 8.66 0.03 11.33
CA LEU A 113 9.46 -0.99 12.03
C LEU A 113 10.78 -1.28 11.32
N ILE A 114 10.77 -1.45 9.98
CA ILE A 114 11.98 -1.72 9.21
C ILE A 114 12.97 -0.55 9.35
N VAL A 115 12.48 0.69 9.27
CA VAL A 115 13.35 1.86 9.43
C VAL A 115 13.94 1.93 10.83
N SER A 116 13.14 1.77 11.88
CA SER A 116 13.61 1.81 13.28
C SER A 116 14.57 0.68 13.65
N LEU A 117 14.62 -0.40 12.88
CA LEU A 117 15.58 -1.49 13.08
C LEU A 117 16.92 -1.25 12.40
N ASN A 118 16.97 -0.38 11.39
CA ASN A 118 18.17 -0.12 10.60
C ASN A 118 18.82 1.24 10.88
N VAL A 119 18.13 2.13 11.62
CA VAL A 119 18.59 3.45 12.06
C VAL A 119 18.63 3.47 13.58
#